data_AF-A0A970W4L3-F1
#
_entry.id   AF-A0A970W4L3-F1
#
_cell.length_a   1.000
_cell.length_b   1.000
_cell.length_c   1.000
_cell.angle_alpha   90.00
_cell.angle_beta   90.00
_cell.angle_gamma   90.00
#
_symmetry.space_group_name_H-M   'P 1'
#
loop_
_entity.id
_entity.type
_entity.pdbx_description
1 polymer ?
#
loop_
_entity_poly.entity_id
_entity_poly.type
_entity_poly.pdbx_seq_one_letter_code
_entity_poly.pdbx_strand_id
1 'polypeptide(L)'
;MTIQACVPLPLQVVIDDVGWWRGADGHERGEPFRTGIPRDHVPADYQAIVDLGRALGIRPQAAMILCEWDRENILRRVPTSTWMGANWDNARCVGPWLEEAATIIRDNPGHIELTLHGVGHEYWTDGTASRAEWHDKQGRMRPRDQVLAHLEAYAAILRQNDLGGFPTSFVPAAFCHAFGDGAQGLAAILADWGIRFISTPFASMHRRRETEAPLFGIDQGIITVDRGAVPRIPWYALDATPDELRGPILGLHWPNLLHADPARNGEVVARWVGILRDYDRDSGTMLAPSASACHSQLLYHLGTTVTLRDRRIDLDFSQLRRWPASGAADRFTLKVGGERQARFTSPDATILSAAYDPAAGQHRLTLAVGPEQARAQVLLEA
;
A
#
# COMPACT_ATOMS: atom_id res chain seq x y z
N MET A 1 -6.78 -14.53 -36.24
CA MET A 1 -6.24 -14.61 -34.87
C MET A 1 -6.53 -13.27 -34.22
N THR A 2 -7.37 -13.22 -33.18
CA THR A 2 -7.73 -11.95 -32.53
C THR A 2 -6.71 -11.70 -31.43
N ILE A 3 -5.77 -10.79 -31.69
CA ILE A 3 -4.84 -10.30 -30.67
C ILE A 3 -5.58 -9.23 -29.85
N GLN A 4 -5.35 -9.20 -28.55
CA GLN A 4 -5.79 -8.12 -27.67
C GLN A 4 -4.58 -7.61 -26.92
N ALA A 5 -4.52 -6.30 -26.65
CA ALA A 5 -3.44 -5.71 -25.88
C ALA A 5 -3.99 -4.64 -24.94
N CYS A 6 -3.50 -4.61 -23.71
CA CYS A 6 -3.88 -3.60 -22.73
C CYS A 6 -2.75 -3.34 -21.75
N VAL A 7 -2.77 -2.15 -21.16
CA VAL A 7 -2.02 -1.84 -19.94
C VAL A 7 -2.91 -2.27 -18.77
N PRO A 8 -2.62 -3.38 -18.07
CA PRO A 8 -3.52 -3.91 -17.05
C PRO A 8 -3.64 -2.97 -15.84
N LEU A 9 -4.81 -2.99 -15.20
CA LEU A 9 -5.04 -2.35 -13.91
C LEU A 9 -4.19 -3.06 -12.85
N PRO A 10 -3.30 -2.36 -12.14
CA PRO A 10 -2.53 -2.97 -11.07
C PRO A 10 -3.40 -3.15 -9.83
N LEU A 11 -3.07 -4.14 -9.01
CA LEU A 11 -3.60 -4.31 -7.65
C LEU A 11 -2.43 -4.44 -6.67
N GLN A 12 -2.39 -3.54 -5.69
CA GLN A 12 -1.47 -3.62 -4.55
C GLN A 12 -2.21 -4.08 -3.30
N VAL A 13 -1.62 -5.00 -2.54
CA VAL A 13 -2.15 -5.42 -1.23
C VAL A 13 -1.65 -4.44 -0.18
N VAL A 14 -2.59 -3.88 0.59
CA VAL A 14 -2.33 -2.96 1.72
C VAL A 14 -3.02 -3.52 2.95
N ILE A 15 -2.24 -3.78 4.00
CA ILE A 15 -2.69 -4.38 5.25
C ILE A 15 -2.59 -3.31 6.33
N ASP A 16 -3.74 -2.83 6.78
CA ASP A 16 -3.90 -1.82 7.81
C ASP A 16 -3.74 -2.41 9.22
N ASP A 17 -3.44 -1.54 10.19
CA ASP A 17 -3.31 -1.87 11.61
C ASP A 17 -2.25 -2.95 11.94
N VAL A 18 -1.22 -3.09 11.10
CA VAL A 18 -0.06 -3.92 11.42
C VAL A 18 0.73 -3.26 12.54
N GLY A 19 1.34 -4.01 13.45
CA GLY A 19 2.22 -3.44 14.49
C GLY A 19 1.63 -3.43 15.90
N TRP A 20 0.33 -3.61 16.06
CA TRP A 20 -0.26 -3.90 17.38
C TRP A 20 0.27 -5.22 17.94
N TRP A 21 0.67 -5.24 19.20
CA TRP A 21 1.02 -6.47 19.92
C TRP A 21 -0.17 -7.03 20.67
N ARG A 22 -1.01 -6.16 21.23
CA ARG A 22 -2.26 -6.58 21.83
C ARG A 22 -3.33 -6.71 20.76
N GLY A 23 -4.02 -7.85 20.71
CA GLY A 23 -5.13 -8.01 19.76
C GLY A 23 -6.43 -7.42 20.27
N ALA A 24 -6.67 -7.47 21.59
CA ALA A 24 -7.93 -7.04 22.17
C ALA A 24 -8.21 -5.55 21.93
N ASP A 25 -9.38 -5.27 21.35
CA ASP A 25 -9.87 -3.91 21.17
C ASP A 25 -10.11 -3.24 22.54
N GLY A 26 -9.77 -1.96 22.60
CA GLY A 26 -9.77 -1.17 23.82
C GLY A 26 -10.62 0.08 23.78
N HIS A 27 -11.22 0.44 22.65
CA HIS A 27 -11.88 1.74 22.49
C HIS A 27 -12.98 2.01 23.52
N GLU A 28 -13.78 1.01 23.92
CA GLU A 28 -14.81 1.17 24.94
C GLU A 28 -14.25 1.46 26.35
N ARG A 29 -12.97 1.15 26.58
CA ARG A 29 -12.25 1.41 27.84
C ARG A 29 -11.40 2.69 27.77
N GLY A 30 -11.49 3.47 26.70
CA GLY A 30 -10.63 4.64 26.47
C GLY A 30 -9.21 4.27 26.05
N GLU A 31 -9.00 3.08 25.49
CA GLU A 31 -7.76 2.65 24.83
C GLU A 31 -7.90 2.79 23.29
N PRO A 32 -6.86 2.58 22.47
CA PRO A 32 -6.98 2.64 21.02
C PRO A 32 -7.87 1.53 20.45
N PHE A 33 -8.35 1.77 19.23
CA PHE A 33 -8.88 0.72 18.36
C PHE A 33 -7.70 -0.15 17.92
N ARG A 34 -7.66 -1.39 18.41
CA ARG A 34 -6.69 -2.40 17.98
C ARG A 34 -7.35 -3.34 16.97
N THR A 35 -6.70 -4.45 16.66
CA THR A 35 -7.16 -5.40 15.64
C THR A 35 -8.39 -6.22 16.05
N GLY A 36 -8.76 -6.27 17.32
CA GLY A 36 -10.00 -6.88 17.81
C GLY A 36 -9.99 -8.41 17.88
N ILE A 37 -8.83 -9.04 17.70
CA ILE A 37 -8.69 -10.50 17.73
C ILE A 37 -8.59 -11.02 19.18
N PRO A 38 -8.97 -12.29 19.45
CA PRO A 38 -9.08 -12.82 20.81
C PRO A 38 -7.74 -13.27 21.44
N ARG A 39 -6.61 -12.83 20.87
CA ARG A 39 -5.25 -13.17 21.32
C ARG A 39 -4.31 -12.00 21.06
N ASP A 40 -3.14 -12.03 21.68
CA ASP A 40 -2.07 -11.12 21.28
C ASP A 40 -1.48 -11.55 19.93
N HIS A 41 -0.91 -10.57 19.23
CA HIS A 41 -0.15 -10.81 18.01
C HIS A 41 1.19 -11.45 18.33
N VAL A 42 1.67 -12.26 17.39
CA VAL A 42 2.92 -13.02 17.53
C VAL A 42 3.77 -12.87 16.27
N PRO A 43 5.07 -13.18 16.31
CA PRO A 43 5.94 -13.10 15.13
C PRO A 43 5.40 -13.84 13.89
N ALA A 44 4.69 -14.96 14.08
CA ALA A 44 4.05 -15.72 13.00
C ALA A 44 2.99 -14.91 12.21
N ASP A 45 2.44 -13.84 12.77
CA ASP A 45 1.50 -12.96 12.07
C ASP A 45 2.20 -12.04 11.05
N TYR A 46 3.47 -11.68 11.30
CA TYR A 46 4.32 -11.00 10.31
C TYR A 46 4.79 -11.96 9.23
N GLN A 47 5.12 -13.20 9.62
CA GLN A 47 5.49 -14.25 8.67
C GLN A 47 4.37 -14.51 7.65
N ALA A 48 3.10 -14.43 8.08
CA ALA A 48 1.96 -14.56 7.17
C ALA A 48 1.97 -13.52 6.02
N ILE A 49 2.34 -12.27 6.31
CA ILE A 49 2.48 -11.21 5.30
C ILE A 49 3.62 -11.54 4.33
N VAL A 50 4.76 -11.96 4.86
CA VAL A 50 5.93 -12.36 4.07
C VAL A 50 5.62 -13.55 3.18
N ASP A 51 4.92 -14.56 3.70
CA ASP A 51 4.57 -15.76 2.95
C ASP A 51 3.60 -15.45 1.80
N LEU A 52 2.64 -14.55 2.03
CA LEU A 52 1.78 -14.01 0.98
C LEU A 52 2.63 -13.32 -0.11
N GLY A 53 3.52 -12.41 0.30
CA GLY A 53 4.41 -11.69 -0.62
C GLY A 53 5.30 -12.63 -1.43
N ARG A 54 5.90 -13.63 -0.79
CA ARG A 54 6.76 -14.62 -1.44
C ARG A 54 6.00 -15.50 -2.43
N ALA A 55 4.82 -15.98 -2.06
CA ALA A 55 4.01 -16.87 -2.90
C ALA A 55 3.47 -16.19 -4.17
N LEU A 56 3.33 -14.86 -4.14
CA LEU A 56 2.80 -14.04 -5.24
C LEU A 56 3.87 -13.21 -5.96
N GLY A 57 5.10 -13.14 -5.44
CA GLY A 57 6.15 -12.28 -6.00
C GLY A 57 5.85 -10.78 -5.82
N ILE A 58 5.18 -10.41 -4.73
CA ILE A 58 4.81 -9.03 -4.41
C ILE A 58 5.36 -8.60 -3.05
N ARG A 59 5.28 -7.30 -2.77
CA ARG A 59 5.57 -6.69 -1.48
C ARG A 59 4.28 -6.09 -0.91
N PRO A 60 3.48 -6.84 -0.14
CA PRO A 60 2.33 -6.28 0.53
C PRO A 60 2.77 -5.14 1.45
N GLN A 61 1.99 -4.06 1.48
CA GLN A 61 2.25 -2.95 2.39
C GLN A 61 1.73 -3.32 3.78
N ALA A 62 2.60 -3.27 4.78
CA ALA A 62 2.23 -3.35 6.19
C ALA A 62 2.15 -1.92 6.73
N ALA A 63 0.92 -1.40 6.86
CA ALA A 63 0.67 -0.06 7.39
C ALA A 63 0.79 -0.12 8.93
N MET A 64 1.95 0.31 9.42
CA MET A 64 2.40 0.07 10.79
C MET A 64 1.89 1.11 11.79
N ILE A 65 1.35 0.63 12.91
CA ILE A 65 1.18 1.33 14.19
C ILE A 65 2.32 0.93 15.14
N LEU A 66 3.07 1.91 15.65
CA LEU A 66 4.34 1.63 16.33
C LEU A 66 4.37 1.87 17.84
N CYS A 67 3.31 2.35 18.49
CA CYS A 67 3.40 2.67 19.91
C CYS A 67 3.77 1.44 20.76
N GLU A 68 3.21 0.27 20.46
CA GLU A 68 3.53 -0.95 21.19
C GLU A 68 4.92 -1.54 20.84
N TRP A 69 5.65 -0.92 19.91
CA TRP A 69 7.07 -1.20 19.62
C TRP A 69 8.06 -0.29 20.36
N ASP A 70 7.58 0.71 21.10
CA ASP A 70 8.41 1.64 21.88
C ASP A 70 9.09 0.89 23.04
N ARG A 71 10.39 0.64 22.90
CA ARG A 71 11.18 -0.11 23.90
C ARG A 71 11.59 0.74 25.09
N GLU A 72 11.69 2.04 24.88
CA GLU A 72 12.32 2.99 25.81
C GLU A 72 11.30 3.94 26.44
N ASN A 73 10.01 3.74 26.17
CA ASN A 73 8.91 4.61 26.60
C ASN A 73 9.11 6.08 26.16
N ILE A 74 9.69 6.31 24.96
CA ILE A 74 9.91 7.67 24.45
C ILE A 74 8.59 8.42 24.20
N LEU A 75 7.48 7.71 24.00
CA LEU A 75 6.17 8.33 23.77
C LEU A 75 5.62 9.09 24.97
N ARG A 76 6.20 8.96 26.17
CA ARG A 76 5.92 9.87 27.30
C ARG A 76 6.15 11.35 26.94
N ARG A 77 7.02 11.61 25.97
CA ARG A 77 7.34 12.96 25.48
C ARG A 77 6.37 13.46 24.42
N VAL A 78 5.49 12.59 23.90
CA VAL A 78 4.48 12.89 22.90
C VAL A 78 3.12 12.44 23.43
N PRO A 79 2.56 13.13 24.45
CA PRO A 79 1.37 12.66 25.17
C PRO A 79 0.11 12.58 24.31
N THR A 80 0.12 13.19 23.12
CA THR A 80 -0.95 13.11 22.12
C THR A 80 -0.96 11.80 21.32
N SER A 81 0.07 10.96 21.46
CA SER A 81 0.23 9.72 20.70
C SER A 81 -0.39 8.48 21.34
N THR A 82 -0.66 8.50 22.66
CA THR A 82 -1.20 7.33 23.37
C THR A 82 -2.21 7.75 24.44
N TRP A 83 -3.09 6.81 24.81
CA TRP A 83 -4.10 7.01 25.84
C TRP A 83 -3.54 7.22 27.25
N MET A 84 -2.29 6.78 27.48
CA MET A 84 -1.60 6.99 28.76
C MET A 84 -0.92 8.37 28.84
N GLY A 85 -0.81 9.09 27.72
CA GLY A 85 -0.13 10.37 27.64
C GLY A 85 1.30 10.33 28.20
N ALA A 86 1.62 11.29 29.08
CA ALA A 86 2.94 11.37 29.71
C ALA A 86 3.27 10.19 30.65
N ASN A 87 2.27 9.37 31.00
CA ASN A 87 2.43 8.17 31.83
C ASN A 87 2.65 6.90 31.01
N TRP A 88 2.88 7.02 29.69
CA TRP A 88 3.09 5.89 28.79
C TRP A 88 4.06 4.83 29.35
N ASP A 89 3.59 3.59 29.45
CA ASP A 89 4.40 2.44 29.85
C ASP A 89 4.09 1.22 28.99
N ASN A 90 5.02 0.92 28.09
CA ASN A 90 4.95 -0.19 27.15
C ASN A 90 5.60 -1.47 27.67
N ALA A 91 6.03 -1.55 28.94
CA ALA A 91 6.79 -2.69 29.45
C ALA A 91 6.12 -4.05 29.20
N ARG A 92 4.78 -4.09 29.09
CA ARG A 92 4.00 -5.30 28.79
C ARG A 92 4.17 -5.82 27.36
N CYS A 93 4.51 -4.96 26.41
CA CYS A 93 4.69 -5.32 25.01
C CYS A 93 6.17 -5.47 24.63
N VAL A 94 7.09 -5.22 25.56
CA VAL A 94 8.53 -5.36 25.34
C VAL A 94 8.99 -6.76 25.73
N GLY A 95 9.42 -7.54 24.74
CA GLY A 95 9.98 -8.87 24.95
C GLY A 95 10.71 -9.40 23.71
N PRO A 96 11.21 -10.65 23.76
CA PRO A 96 11.97 -11.26 22.65
C PRO A 96 11.22 -11.27 21.31
N TRP A 97 9.89 -11.36 21.35
CA TRP A 97 9.03 -11.36 20.17
C TRP A 97 9.18 -10.10 19.30
N LEU A 98 9.55 -8.94 19.88
CA LEU A 98 9.85 -7.72 19.11
C LEU A 98 11.03 -7.96 18.16
N GLU A 99 12.07 -8.62 18.67
CA GLU A 99 13.28 -8.89 17.89
C GLU A 99 13.04 -9.99 16.85
N GLU A 100 12.26 -11.01 17.20
CA GLU A 100 11.85 -12.06 16.28
C GLU A 100 11.05 -11.48 15.10
N ALA A 101 10.07 -10.62 15.36
CA ALA A 101 9.30 -9.95 14.31
C ALA A 101 10.15 -8.96 13.50
N ALA A 102 11.03 -8.19 14.15
CA ALA A 102 11.94 -7.30 13.44
C ALA A 102 12.87 -8.07 12.49
N THR A 103 13.37 -9.24 12.92
CA THR A 103 14.18 -10.13 12.08
C THR A 103 13.38 -10.63 10.87
N ILE A 104 12.13 -11.08 11.06
CA ILE A 104 11.25 -11.47 9.95
C ILE A 104 11.11 -10.34 8.93
N ILE A 105 10.89 -9.11 9.40
CA ILE A 105 10.74 -7.93 8.52
C ILE A 105 12.05 -7.66 7.76
N ARG A 106 13.18 -7.57 8.47
CA ARG A 106 14.50 -7.24 7.90
C ARG A 106 14.99 -8.27 6.89
N ASP A 107 14.76 -9.55 7.15
CA ASP A 107 15.24 -10.64 6.30
C ASP A 107 14.40 -10.82 5.03
N ASN A 108 13.28 -10.09 4.91
CA ASN A 108 12.33 -10.25 3.81
C ASN A 108 11.99 -8.93 3.08
N PRO A 109 12.97 -8.07 2.74
CA PRO A 109 12.69 -6.75 2.17
C PRO A 109 11.99 -6.84 0.79
N GLY A 110 12.15 -7.96 0.09
CA GLY A 110 11.48 -8.25 -1.19
C GLY A 110 10.05 -8.78 -1.06
N HIS A 111 9.53 -8.99 0.15
CA HIS A 111 8.22 -9.63 0.39
C HIS A 111 7.35 -8.94 1.43
N ILE A 112 7.80 -7.82 1.98
CA ILE A 112 7.02 -6.91 2.83
C ILE A 112 7.53 -5.48 2.62
N GLU A 113 6.63 -4.50 2.68
CA GLU A 113 6.96 -3.08 2.63
C GLU A 113 6.33 -2.37 3.82
N LEU A 114 7.15 -1.80 4.71
CA LEU A 114 6.62 -0.98 5.80
C LEU A 114 6.01 0.31 5.23
N THR A 115 4.86 0.69 5.78
CA THR A 115 4.08 1.84 5.37
C THR A 115 3.69 2.63 6.61
N LEU A 116 3.82 3.95 6.57
CA LEU A 116 3.43 4.81 7.69
C LEU A 116 1.92 4.73 7.86
N HIS A 117 1.46 4.39 9.08
CA HIS A 117 0.04 4.42 9.42
C HIS A 117 -0.25 5.31 10.62
N GLY A 118 0.52 5.16 11.69
CA GLY A 118 0.36 5.91 12.93
C GLY A 118 1.42 5.55 13.96
N VAL A 119 1.57 6.40 14.98
CA VAL A 119 2.21 6.00 16.23
C VAL A 119 1.19 5.25 17.08
N GLY A 120 -0.02 5.79 17.26
CA GLY A 120 -1.06 5.21 18.13
C GLY A 120 -2.46 5.20 17.52
N HIS A 121 -2.58 5.52 16.23
CA HIS A 121 -3.81 5.50 15.41
C HIS A 121 -4.79 6.65 15.72
N GLU A 122 -5.00 6.97 16.99
CA GLU A 122 -5.84 8.10 17.44
C GLU A 122 -5.00 9.28 17.92
N TYR A 123 -5.63 10.46 18.01
CA TYR A 123 -5.03 11.63 18.66
C TYR A 123 -5.61 11.81 20.05
N TRP A 124 -4.75 11.95 21.05
CA TRP A 124 -5.14 11.98 22.46
C TRP A 124 -5.00 13.37 23.08
N THR A 125 -5.93 13.74 23.95
CA THR A 125 -5.84 14.95 24.77
C THR A 125 -6.42 14.62 26.13
N ASP A 126 -5.62 14.78 27.18
CA ASP A 126 -6.02 14.49 28.57
C ASP A 126 -6.67 13.11 28.73
N GLY A 127 -6.09 12.09 28.10
CA GLY A 127 -6.58 10.70 28.12
C GLY A 127 -7.83 10.44 27.27
N THR A 128 -8.35 11.45 26.57
CA THR A 128 -9.52 11.33 25.68
C THR A 128 -9.08 11.21 24.22
N ALA A 129 -9.55 10.18 23.53
CA ALA A 129 -9.32 10.01 22.10
C ALA A 129 -10.17 10.96 21.26
N SER A 130 -9.58 11.47 20.19
CA SER A 130 -10.28 12.07 19.06
C SER A 130 -9.73 11.49 17.77
N ARG A 131 -10.63 11.12 16.86
CA ARG A 131 -10.25 10.48 15.60
C ARG A 131 -9.89 11.51 14.52
N ALA A 132 -8.78 11.37 13.79
CA ALA A 132 -7.68 10.40 13.89
C ALA A 132 -6.34 11.09 14.22
N GLU A 133 -5.23 10.34 14.19
CA GLU A 133 -3.88 10.83 14.53
C GLU A 133 -3.39 12.01 13.67
N TRP A 134 -3.69 12.02 12.37
CA TRP A 134 -3.11 13.00 11.43
C TRP A 134 -4.07 14.13 11.05
N HIS A 135 -5.31 13.77 10.73
CA HIS A 135 -6.42 14.69 10.55
C HIS A 135 -7.58 14.29 11.46
N ASP A 136 -8.37 15.26 11.88
CA ASP A 136 -9.67 15.00 12.47
C ASP A 136 -10.70 14.51 11.42
N LYS A 137 -11.88 14.10 11.88
CA LYS A 137 -13.00 13.69 11.02
C LYS A 137 -13.50 14.80 10.08
N GLN A 138 -13.13 16.05 10.30
CA GLN A 138 -13.48 17.21 9.47
C GLN A 138 -12.37 17.57 8.47
N GLY A 139 -11.32 16.74 8.38
CA GLY A 139 -10.20 16.97 7.47
C GLY A 139 -9.33 18.14 7.90
N ARG A 140 -9.31 18.49 9.19
CA ARG A 140 -8.35 19.45 9.73
C ARG A 140 -7.14 18.69 10.22
N MET A 141 -5.96 19.07 9.72
CA MET A 141 -4.70 18.51 10.20
C MET A 141 -4.54 18.79 11.69
N ARG A 142 -3.97 17.84 12.43
CA ARG A 142 -3.53 18.10 13.81
C ARG A 142 -2.49 19.21 13.85
N PRO A 143 -2.27 19.86 15.02
CA PRO A 143 -1.27 20.91 15.13
C PRO A 143 0.07 20.45 14.55
N ARG A 144 0.69 21.30 13.73
CA ARG A 144 1.87 20.95 12.92
C ARG A 144 3.03 20.44 13.78
N ASP A 145 3.27 21.09 14.92
CA ASP A 145 4.27 20.69 15.90
C ASP A 145 4.02 19.27 16.43
N GLN A 146 2.75 18.91 16.67
CA GLN A 146 2.38 17.57 17.11
C GLN A 146 2.54 16.55 15.98
N VAL A 147 2.16 16.88 14.74
CA VAL A 147 2.40 16.00 13.57
C VAL A 147 3.89 15.70 13.44
N LEU A 148 4.76 16.71 13.54
CA LEU A 148 6.21 16.53 13.48
C LEU A 148 6.73 15.68 14.64
N ALA A 149 6.27 15.93 15.88
CA ALA A 149 6.65 15.14 17.04
C ALA A 149 6.25 13.66 16.89
N HIS A 150 5.09 13.37 16.30
CA HIS A 150 4.65 12.00 15.99
C HIS A 150 5.55 11.35 14.94
N LEU A 151 5.90 12.05 13.85
CA LEU A 151 6.81 11.52 12.81
C LEU A 151 8.21 11.24 13.36
N GLU A 152 8.73 12.14 14.22
CA GLU A 152 10.01 11.96 14.91
C GLU A 152 9.99 10.75 15.83
N ALA A 153 8.92 10.59 16.62
CA ALA A 153 8.75 9.42 17.49
C ALA A 153 8.63 8.13 16.69
N TYR A 154 7.85 8.12 15.61
CA TYR A 154 7.73 6.98 14.70
C TYR A 154 9.10 6.57 14.16
N ALA A 155 9.88 7.53 13.65
CA ALA A 155 11.22 7.27 13.15
C ALA A 155 12.19 6.78 14.24
N ALA A 156 12.05 7.27 15.47
CA ALA A 156 12.85 6.79 16.59
C ALA A 156 12.52 5.34 16.96
N ILE A 157 11.24 4.96 16.97
CA ILE A 157 10.82 3.58 17.24
C ILE A 157 11.28 2.61 16.14
N LEU A 158 11.23 3.03 14.87
CA LEU A 158 11.84 2.25 13.77
C LEU A 158 13.32 1.97 14.05
N ARG A 159 14.08 2.97 14.50
CA ARG A 159 15.50 2.82 14.84
C ARG A 159 15.73 1.93 16.06
N GLN A 160 14.92 2.05 17.12
CA GLN A 160 15.00 1.20 18.31
C GLN A 160 14.87 -0.30 17.99
N ASN A 161 14.18 -0.62 16.89
CA ASN A 161 13.87 -1.98 16.48
C ASN A 161 14.60 -2.41 15.20
N ASP A 162 15.49 -1.56 14.67
CA ASP A 162 16.17 -1.76 13.39
C ASP A 162 15.20 -2.21 12.28
N LEU A 163 14.10 -1.47 12.10
CA LEU A 163 13.07 -1.75 11.10
C LEU A 163 13.37 -1.10 9.73
N GLY A 164 14.59 -0.59 9.55
CA GLY A 164 15.03 0.08 8.33
C GLY A 164 14.73 1.59 8.30
N GLY A 165 14.76 2.15 7.09
CA GLY A 165 14.53 3.58 6.86
C GLY A 165 13.08 4.01 7.04
N PHE A 166 12.83 5.32 7.01
CA PHE A 166 11.47 5.85 7.05
C PHE A 166 10.68 5.37 5.82
N PRO A 167 9.41 4.93 5.98
CA PRO A 167 8.58 4.48 4.86
C PRO A 167 8.46 5.50 3.74
N THR A 168 8.28 5.03 2.50
CA THR A 168 7.98 5.88 1.34
C THR A 168 6.49 5.96 1.03
N SER A 169 5.66 5.24 1.79
CA SER A 169 4.23 5.07 1.55
C SER A 169 3.46 5.37 2.83
N PHE A 170 2.26 5.95 2.70
CA PHE A 170 1.41 6.36 3.82
C PHE A 170 -0.04 5.89 3.65
N VAL A 171 -0.63 5.39 4.72
CA VAL A 171 -2.07 5.14 4.85
C VAL A 171 -2.58 5.98 6.02
N PRO A 172 -3.49 6.93 5.82
CA PRO A 172 -4.04 7.72 6.92
C PRO A 172 -4.81 6.85 7.92
N ALA A 173 -4.51 7.00 9.21
CA ALA A 173 -5.26 6.36 10.28
C ALA A 173 -6.76 6.67 10.19
N ALA A 174 -7.59 5.64 10.33
CA ALA A 174 -9.04 5.68 10.10
C ALA A 174 -9.47 6.39 8.79
N PHE A 175 -8.60 6.40 7.78
CA PHE A 175 -8.77 7.08 6.51
C PHE A 175 -9.12 8.58 6.60
N CYS A 176 -8.78 9.22 7.73
CA CYS A 176 -8.98 10.66 7.90
C CYS A 176 -7.83 11.40 7.18
N HIS A 177 -8.15 11.98 6.02
CA HIS A 177 -7.19 12.70 5.20
C HIS A 177 -7.85 13.85 4.45
N ALA A 178 -7.08 14.92 4.23
CA ALA A 178 -7.44 16.03 3.37
C ALA A 178 -6.46 16.13 2.20
N PHE A 179 -7.01 16.34 1.00
CA PHE A 179 -6.27 16.46 -0.25
C PHE A 179 -6.33 17.89 -0.79
N GLY A 180 -5.18 18.42 -1.19
CA GLY A 180 -5.05 19.73 -1.82
C GLY A 180 -4.90 20.89 -0.84
N ASP A 181 -4.38 20.66 0.36
CA ASP A 181 -4.11 21.70 1.37
C ASP A 181 -2.84 22.53 1.07
N GLY A 182 -2.13 22.22 -0.02
CA GLY A 182 -0.95 22.97 -0.45
C GLY A 182 0.25 22.79 0.49
N ALA A 183 1.16 23.77 0.50
CA ALA A 183 2.42 23.73 1.24
C ALA A 183 2.26 23.68 2.78
N GLN A 184 1.07 24.00 3.30
CA GLN A 184 0.78 23.95 4.74
C GLN A 184 0.09 22.64 5.16
N GLY A 185 -0.32 21.82 4.19
CA GLY A 185 -1.00 20.56 4.41
C GLY A 185 -0.08 19.42 4.85
N LEU A 186 -0.71 18.32 5.27
CA LEU A 186 0.01 17.11 5.66
C LEU A 186 0.85 16.54 4.51
N ALA A 187 0.35 16.58 3.27
CA ALA A 187 1.08 16.06 2.11
C ALA A 187 2.45 16.74 1.94
N ALA A 188 2.56 18.04 2.20
CA ALA A 188 3.84 18.76 2.15
C ALA A 188 4.82 18.23 3.21
N ILE A 189 4.33 18.06 4.44
CA ILE A 189 5.13 17.51 5.55
C ILE A 189 5.59 16.09 5.20
N LEU A 190 4.68 15.23 4.74
CA LEU A 190 5.01 13.85 4.39
C LEU A 190 6.02 13.78 3.24
N ALA A 191 5.94 14.69 2.26
CA ALA A 191 6.89 14.74 1.13
C ALA A 191 8.32 15.05 1.61
N ASP A 192 8.46 15.97 2.56
CA ASP A 192 9.74 16.32 3.22
C ASP A 192 10.32 15.11 3.98
N TRP A 193 9.47 14.24 4.52
CA TRP A 193 9.85 13.00 5.19
C TRP A 193 10.08 11.81 4.23
N GLY A 194 10.00 12.04 2.91
CA GLY A 194 10.30 11.01 1.91
C GLY A 194 9.11 10.18 1.47
N ILE A 195 7.89 10.48 1.91
CA ILE A 195 6.68 9.83 1.40
C ILE A 195 6.47 10.24 -0.06
N ARG A 196 6.06 9.26 -0.87
CA ARG A 196 5.80 9.36 -2.30
C ARG A 196 4.43 8.84 -2.71
N PHE A 197 3.84 7.98 -1.87
CA PHE A 197 2.59 7.29 -2.16
C PHE A 197 1.62 7.39 -0.99
N ILE A 198 0.35 7.70 -1.29
CA ILE A 198 -0.75 7.67 -0.31
C ILE A 198 -1.85 6.76 -0.83
N SER A 199 -2.39 5.92 0.04
CA SER A 199 -3.58 5.13 -0.26
C SER A 199 -4.71 5.48 0.72
N THR A 200 -5.82 6.00 0.20
CA THR A 200 -6.98 6.38 1.02
C THR A 200 -8.26 6.32 0.18
N PRO A 201 -9.41 5.91 0.76
CA PRO A 201 -10.69 5.95 0.06
C PRO A 201 -11.06 7.39 -0.31
N PHE A 202 -11.23 7.65 -1.59
CA PHE A 202 -11.58 8.96 -2.13
C PHE A 202 -12.99 9.42 -1.76
N ALA A 203 -13.87 8.49 -1.40
CA ALA A 203 -15.23 8.78 -0.98
C ALA A 203 -15.32 9.41 0.41
N SER A 204 -14.36 9.13 1.30
CA SER A 204 -14.31 9.73 2.66
C SER A 204 -13.19 10.76 2.82
N MET A 205 -12.32 10.91 1.82
CA MET A 205 -11.26 11.91 1.79
C MET A 205 -11.86 13.32 1.66
N HIS A 206 -11.42 14.24 2.52
CA HIS A 206 -11.80 15.66 2.42
C HIS A 206 -11.05 16.30 1.25
N ARG A 207 -11.77 16.91 0.32
CA ARG A 207 -11.17 17.49 -0.91
C ARG A 207 -11.22 19.00 -0.86
N ARG A 208 -10.05 19.64 -0.84
CA ARG A 208 -9.88 21.08 -1.09
C ARG A 208 -9.62 21.40 -2.55
N ARG A 209 -9.19 20.39 -3.32
CA ARG A 209 -8.94 20.44 -4.76
C ARG A 209 -9.42 19.14 -5.41
N GLU A 210 -9.77 19.22 -6.69
CA GLU A 210 -10.03 18.04 -7.51
C GLU A 210 -8.76 17.22 -7.74
N THR A 211 -8.95 15.91 -7.91
CA THR A 211 -7.91 14.96 -8.29
C THR A 211 -7.79 14.92 -9.81
N GLU A 212 -6.60 14.59 -10.30
CA GLU A 212 -6.28 14.56 -11.74
C GLU A 212 -7.06 13.48 -12.50
N ALA A 213 -7.47 12.40 -11.83
CA ALA A 213 -8.31 11.35 -12.38
C ALA A 213 -9.24 10.75 -11.30
N PRO A 214 -10.21 9.88 -11.68
CA PRO A 214 -11.11 9.25 -10.71
C PRO A 214 -10.41 8.37 -9.66
N LEU A 215 -9.27 7.75 -10.02
CA LEU A 215 -8.57 6.78 -9.17
C LEU A 215 -7.25 7.29 -8.59
N PHE A 216 -6.79 8.49 -8.96
CA PHE A 216 -5.60 9.08 -8.35
C PHE A 216 -5.62 10.61 -8.41
N GLY A 217 -4.85 11.23 -7.52
CA GLY A 217 -4.46 12.63 -7.62
C GLY A 217 -3.04 12.85 -7.12
N ILE A 218 -2.47 14.03 -7.37
CA ILE A 218 -1.09 14.37 -7.03
C ILE A 218 -1.08 15.59 -6.10
N ASP A 219 -0.77 15.40 -4.81
CA ASP A 219 -0.66 16.49 -3.84
C ASP A 219 0.78 16.65 -3.36
N GLN A 220 1.37 17.83 -3.53
CA GLN A 220 2.77 18.10 -3.19
C GLN A 220 3.78 17.09 -3.77
N GLY A 221 3.51 16.58 -4.98
CA GLY A 221 4.35 15.58 -5.65
C GLY A 221 4.15 14.15 -5.15
N ILE A 222 3.23 13.92 -4.22
CA ILE A 222 2.84 12.59 -3.73
C ILE A 222 1.67 12.08 -4.57
N ILE A 223 1.76 10.84 -5.06
CA ILE A 223 0.67 10.19 -5.77
C ILE A 223 -0.28 9.57 -4.74
N THR A 224 -1.50 10.09 -4.66
CA THR A 224 -2.58 9.60 -3.80
C THR A 224 -3.54 8.77 -4.64
N VAL A 225 -3.72 7.50 -4.29
CA VAL A 225 -4.57 6.55 -5.02
C VAL A 225 -5.83 6.25 -4.24
N ASP A 226 -6.96 6.21 -4.96
CA ASP A 226 -8.21 5.72 -4.42
C ASP A 226 -8.13 4.21 -4.20
N ARG A 227 -8.26 3.79 -2.94
CA ARG A 227 -8.42 2.37 -2.60
C ARG A 227 -9.86 1.88 -2.65
N GLY A 228 -10.79 2.76 -3.05
CA GLY A 228 -12.22 2.46 -3.12
C GLY A 228 -12.86 2.22 -1.76
N ALA A 229 -14.15 1.90 -1.77
CA ALA A 229 -14.76 1.28 -0.61
C ALA A 229 -14.21 -0.14 -0.52
N VAL A 230 -13.47 -0.45 0.56
CA VAL A 230 -12.97 -1.79 0.88
C VAL A 230 -14.08 -2.81 0.60
N PRO A 231 -13.80 -4.01 0.05
CA PRO A 231 -14.77 -5.11 0.15
C PRO A 231 -15.25 -5.19 1.60
N ARG A 232 -16.50 -5.57 1.84
CA ARG A 232 -17.15 -5.52 3.18
C ARG A 232 -16.57 -6.57 4.15
N ILE A 233 -15.26 -6.56 4.33
CA ILE A 233 -14.51 -7.35 5.30
C ILE A 233 -14.42 -6.50 6.57
N PRO A 234 -15.05 -6.94 7.67
CA PRO A 234 -14.88 -6.26 8.95
C PRO A 234 -13.41 -6.23 9.37
N TRP A 235 -12.98 -5.12 9.96
CA TRP A 235 -11.59 -4.93 10.38
C TRP A 235 -11.11 -5.97 11.40
N TYR A 236 -12.02 -6.47 12.23
CA TYR A 236 -11.75 -7.50 13.26
C TYR A 236 -11.91 -8.94 12.75
N ALA A 237 -12.35 -9.15 11.51
CA ALA A 237 -12.64 -10.48 11.01
C ALA A 237 -11.35 -11.26 10.77
N LEU A 238 -11.20 -12.39 11.46
CA LEU A 238 -10.19 -13.39 11.16
C LEU A 238 -10.59 -14.18 9.91
N ASP A 239 -9.59 -14.65 9.16
CA ASP A 239 -9.79 -15.55 8.02
C ASP A 239 -10.91 -15.09 7.06
N ALA A 240 -10.84 -13.82 6.68
CA ALA A 240 -11.84 -13.23 5.82
C ALA A 240 -11.35 -13.23 4.37
N THR A 241 -12.28 -13.43 3.44
CA THR A 241 -12.05 -13.31 2.01
C THR A 241 -13.02 -12.30 1.41
N PRO A 242 -12.65 -11.59 0.33
CA PRO A 242 -13.54 -10.64 -0.31
C PRO A 242 -14.50 -11.37 -1.24
N ASP A 243 -15.71 -10.84 -1.39
CA ASP A 243 -16.63 -11.33 -2.42
C ASP A 243 -16.14 -10.95 -3.83
N GLU A 244 -15.42 -9.83 -3.95
CA GLU A 244 -14.91 -9.32 -5.21
C GLU A 244 -13.66 -8.47 -5.01
N LEU A 245 -12.76 -8.49 -6.01
CA LEU A 245 -11.59 -7.63 -6.08
C LEU A 245 -11.84 -6.51 -7.10
N ARG A 246 -11.80 -5.26 -6.63
CA ARG A 246 -11.99 -4.06 -7.48
C ARG A 246 -10.96 -2.99 -7.17
N GLY A 247 -10.63 -2.22 -8.20
CA GLY A 247 -9.78 -1.04 -8.07
C GLY A 247 -8.30 -1.39 -7.90
N PRO A 248 -7.46 -0.36 -7.68
CA PRO A 248 -6.01 -0.52 -7.72
C PRO A 248 -5.37 -0.96 -6.41
N ILE A 249 -6.14 -0.98 -5.31
CA ILE A 249 -5.66 -1.34 -3.97
C ILE A 249 -6.63 -2.36 -3.36
N LEU A 250 -6.10 -3.49 -2.91
CA LEU A 250 -6.81 -4.39 -2.00
C LEU A 250 -6.47 -3.98 -0.57
N GLY A 251 -7.42 -3.29 0.05
CA GLY A 251 -7.35 -2.97 1.46
C GLY A 251 -7.76 -4.13 2.35
N LEU A 252 -6.90 -4.52 3.27
CA LEU A 252 -7.15 -5.50 4.33
C LEU A 252 -6.85 -4.86 5.68
N HIS A 253 -7.44 -5.37 6.73
CA HIS A 253 -6.90 -5.19 8.09
C HIS A 253 -6.11 -6.44 8.44
N TRP A 254 -5.10 -6.30 9.30
CA TRP A 254 -4.20 -7.39 9.64
C TRP A 254 -4.90 -8.72 10.00
N PRO A 255 -5.98 -8.73 10.82
CA PRO A 255 -6.74 -9.95 11.12
C PRO A 255 -7.24 -10.73 9.90
N ASN A 256 -7.54 -10.04 8.80
CA ASN A 256 -8.13 -10.68 7.63
C ASN A 256 -7.18 -11.69 6.97
N LEU A 257 -5.88 -11.58 7.24
CA LEU A 257 -4.84 -12.51 6.79
C LEU A 257 -4.49 -13.58 7.84
N LEU A 258 -5.11 -13.54 9.02
CA LEU A 258 -4.69 -14.34 10.16
C LEU A 258 -5.73 -15.38 10.55
N HIS A 259 -5.22 -16.48 11.10
CA HIS A 259 -6.01 -17.50 11.75
C HIS A 259 -6.02 -17.27 13.27
N ALA A 260 -7.06 -17.74 13.96
CA ALA A 260 -7.17 -17.66 15.42
C ALA A 260 -5.99 -18.38 16.11
N ASP A 261 -5.62 -19.55 15.60
CA ASP A 261 -4.36 -20.24 15.89
C ASP A 261 -3.26 -19.81 14.90
N PRO A 262 -2.21 -19.10 15.35
CA PRO A 262 -1.12 -18.61 14.48
C PRO A 262 -0.41 -19.70 13.68
N ALA A 263 -0.33 -20.94 14.20
CA ALA A 263 0.32 -22.05 13.49
C ALA A 263 -0.40 -22.42 12.18
N ARG A 264 -1.64 -21.96 12.01
CA ARG A 264 -2.49 -22.19 10.84
C ARG A 264 -2.64 -20.97 9.94
N ASN A 265 -1.89 -19.88 10.19
CA ASN A 265 -1.87 -18.70 9.31
C ASN A 265 -1.61 -19.08 7.84
N GLY A 266 -0.78 -20.10 7.59
CA GLY A 266 -0.49 -20.62 6.25
C GLY A 266 -1.72 -21.09 5.46
N GLU A 267 -2.79 -21.56 6.14
CA GLU A 267 -4.04 -21.95 5.48
C GLU A 267 -4.79 -20.73 4.93
N VAL A 268 -4.82 -19.65 5.69
CA VAL A 268 -5.44 -18.37 5.31
C VAL A 268 -4.66 -17.74 4.16
N VAL A 269 -3.33 -17.71 4.29
CA VAL A 269 -2.43 -17.23 3.24
C VAL A 269 -2.64 -18.02 1.94
N ALA A 270 -2.71 -19.35 2.00
CA ALA A 270 -2.91 -20.17 0.80
C ALA A 270 -4.22 -19.85 0.07
N ARG A 271 -5.32 -19.57 0.79
CA ARG A 271 -6.58 -19.12 0.18
C ARG A 271 -6.42 -17.77 -0.52
N TRP A 272 -5.80 -16.80 0.15
CA TRP A 272 -5.52 -15.49 -0.44
C TRP A 272 -4.64 -15.58 -1.69
N VAL A 273 -3.62 -16.44 -1.67
CA VAL A 273 -2.77 -16.71 -2.84
C VAL A 273 -3.59 -17.25 -4.01
N GLY A 274 -4.54 -18.15 -3.77
CA GLY A 274 -5.45 -18.65 -4.81
C GLY A 274 -6.25 -17.53 -5.46
N ILE A 275 -6.95 -16.74 -4.64
CA ILE A 275 -7.79 -15.61 -5.09
C ILE A 275 -6.98 -14.60 -5.92
N LEU A 276 -5.81 -14.20 -5.41
CA LEU A 276 -4.98 -13.17 -6.04
C LEU A 276 -4.28 -13.67 -7.31
N ARG A 277 -3.94 -14.96 -7.40
CA ARG A 277 -3.40 -15.54 -8.64
C ARG A 277 -4.43 -15.56 -9.76
N ASP A 278 -5.69 -15.83 -9.44
CA ASP A 278 -6.75 -15.80 -10.45
C ASP A 278 -6.96 -14.36 -10.97
N TYR A 279 -6.91 -13.37 -10.08
CA TYR A 279 -6.89 -11.94 -10.46
C TYR A 279 -5.69 -11.57 -11.33
N ASP A 280 -4.49 -12.09 -11.07
CA ASP A 280 -3.31 -11.79 -11.90
C ASP A 280 -3.35 -12.43 -13.29
N ARG A 281 -4.12 -13.51 -13.47
CA ARG A 281 -4.22 -14.20 -14.78
C ARG A 281 -5.11 -13.45 -15.76
N ASP A 282 -6.13 -12.73 -15.30
CA ASP A 282 -6.97 -11.94 -16.20
C ASP A 282 -6.13 -10.91 -16.97
N SER A 283 -6.38 -10.83 -18.28
CA SER A 283 -5.73 -9.90 -19.19
C SER A 283 -5.85 -8.44 -18.76
N GLY A 284 -6.95 -8.04 -18.13
CA GLY A 284 -7.24 -6.66 -17.76
C GLY A 284 -6.55 -6.19 -16.48
N THR A 285 -5.94 -7.08 -15.72
CA THR A 285 -5.49 -6.83 -14.34
C THR A 285 -4.10 -7.39 -14.09
N MET A 286 -3.43 -6.95 -13.03
CA MET A 286 -2.18 -7.55 -12.57
C MET A 286 -1.96 -7.31 -11.08
N LEU A 287 -1.21 -8.19 -10.43
CA LEU A 287 -0.65 -7.89 -9.12
C LEU A 287 0.59 -7.01 -9.29
N ALA A 288 0.64 -5.91 -8.55
CA ALA A 288 1.81 -5.04 -8.52
C ALA A 288 2.88 -5.60 -7.57
N PRO A 289 4.16 -5.63 -7.99
CA PRO A 289 5.24 -6.17 -7.16
C PRO A 289 5.60 -5.26 -5.97
N SER A 290 5.21 -3.99 -5.98
CA SER A 290 5.45 -3.01 -4.92
C SER A 290 4.52 -1.81 -5.04
N ALA A 291 4.45 -0.97 -3.99
CA ALA A 291 3.66 0.25 -4.02
C ALA A 291 4.07 1.17 -5.19
N SER A 292 5.37 1.39 -5.38
CA SER A 292 5.89 2.20 -6.49
C SER A 292 5.49 1.65 -7.86
N ALA A 293 5.56 0.33 -8.05
CA ALA A 293 5.14 -0.30 -9.30
C ALA A 293 3.62 -0.17 -9.51
N CYS A 294 2.82 -0.31 -8.45
CA CYS A 294 1.37 -0.12 -8.51
C CYS A 294 1.00 1.29 -8.95
N HIS A 295 1.55 2.30 -8.29
CA HIS A 295 1.22 3.70 -8.58
C HIS A 295 1.66 4.07 -10.00
N SER A 296 2.87 3.66 -10.42
CA SER A 296 3.35 3.89 -11.79
C SER A 296 2.47 3.19 -12.82
N GLN A 297 2.18 1.90 -12.62
CA GLN A 297 1.34 1.12 -13.52
C GLN A 297 -0.08 1.71 -13.64
N LEU A 298 -0.63 2.27 -12.55
CA LEU A 298 -1.95 2.89 -12.57
C LEU A 298 -1.96 4.15 -13.44
N LEU A 299 -0.91 4.96 -13.37
CA LEU A 299 -0.77 6.12 -14.25
C LEU A 299 -0.70 5.68 -15.72
N TYR A 300 0.07 4.64 -16.05
CA TYR A 300 0.07 4.11 -17.41
C TYR A 300 -1.29 3.53 -17.82
N HIS A 301 -1.97 2.81 -16.93
CA HIS A 301 -3.30 2.24 -17.20
C HIS A 301 -4.32 3.32 -17.58
N LEU A 302 -4.31 4.44 -16.87
CA LEU A 302 -5.25 5.55 -17.10
C LEU A 302 -4.78 6.52 -18.20
N GLY A 303 -3.48 6.64 -18.40
CA GLY A 303 -2.84 7.65 -19.26
C GLY A 303 -2.37 7.13 -20.62
N THR A 304 -2.53 5.83 -20.91
CA THR A 304 -2.10 5.22 -22.17
C THR A 304 -3.30 4.78 -23.00
N THR A 305 -3.37 5.27 -24.23
CA THR A 305 -4.27 4.69 -25.23
C THR A 305 -3.55 3.57 -25.97
N VAL A 306 -4.15 2.39 -26.02
CA VAL A 306 -3.62 1.22 -26.74
C VAL A 306 -4.48 0.99 -27.99
N THR A 307 -3.86 1.00 -29.17
CA THR A 307 -4.52 0.69 -30.44
C THR A 307 -3.80 -0.46 -31.14
N LEU A 308 -4.53 -1.49 -31.53
CA LEU A 308 -3.99 -2.60 -32.30
C LEU A 308 -4.24 -2.39 -33.80
N ARG A 309 -3.20 -2.57 -34.63
CA ARG A 309 -3.26 -2.55 -36.09
C ARG A 309 -2.42 -3.70 -36.65
N ASP A 310 -3.06 -4.70 -37.23
CA ASP A 310 -2.42 -5.92 -37.74
C ASP A 310 -1.47 -6.56 -36.71
N ARG A 311 -0.15 -6.48 -36.94
CA ARG A 311 0.92 -7.00 -36.07
C ARG A 311 1.64 -5.88 -35.31
N ARG A 312 0.98 -4.74 -35.10
CA ARG A 312 1.52 -3.56 -34.42
C ARG A 312 0.58 -3.09 -33.31
N ILE A 313 1.15 -2.82 -32.15
CA ILE A 313 0.48 -2.18 -31.02
C ILE A 313 1.02 -0.75 -30.93
N ASP A 314 0.14 0.22 -31.20
CA ASP A 314 0.42 1.65 -31.03
C ASP A 314 0.04 2.07 -29.60
N LEU A 315 0.97 2.72 -28.91
CA LEU A 315 0.82 3.22 -27.54
C LEU A 315 0.92 4.76 -27.58
N ASP A 316 -0.08 5.46 -27.06
CA ASP A 316 -0.10 6.92 -26.95
C ASP A 316 -0.14 7.34 -25.48
N PHE A 317 0.91 8.04 -25.03
CA PHE A 317 1.12 8.49 -23.65
C PHE A 317 0.82 9.99 -23.47
N SER A 318 0.17 10.63 -24.44
CA SER A 318 -0.05 12.09 -24.42
C SER A 318 -0.85 12.57 -23.19
N GLN A 319 -1.72 11.72 -22.63
CA GLN A 319 -2.46 12.02 -21.41
C GLN A 319 -1.57 11.97 -20.17
N LEU A 320 -0.70 10.95 -20.05
CA LEU A 320 0.25 10.79 -18.94
C LEU A 320 1.13 12.05 -18.76
N ARG A 321 1.53 12.68 -19.86
CA ARG A 321 2.36 13.90 -19.87
C ARG A 321 1.69 15.14 -19.28
N ARG A 322 0.36 15.13 -19.16
CA ARG A 322 -0.37 16.25 -18.55
C ARG A 322 -0.28 16.22 -17.04
N TRP A 323 0.17 15.10 -16.46
CA TRP A 323 0.27 14.92 -15.02
C TRP A 323 1.68 15.22 -14.52
N PRO A 324 1.84 16.08 -13.49
CA PRO A 324 3.14 16.41 -12.89
C PRO A 324 3.65 15.28 -11.97
N ALA A 325 3.69 14.04 -12.47
CA ALA A 325 4.00 12.85 -11.68
C ALA A 325 5.51 12.57 -11.62
N SER A 326 6.26 13.40 -10.89
CA SER A 326 7.72 13.27 -10.71
C SER A 326 8.19 11.98 -9.99
N GLY A 327 7.28 11.06 -9.66
CA GLY A 327 7.57 9.78 -9.01
C GLY A 327 7.12 8.53 -9.80
N ALA A 328 6.58 8.69 -11.01
CA ALA A 328 6.25 7.56 -11.86
C ALA A 328 7.53 6.89 -12.39
N ALA A 329 7.61 5.56 -12.30
CA ALA A 329 8.68 4.81 -12.93
C ALA A 329 8.60 4.96 -14.46
N ASP A 330 9.74 4.88 -15.14
CA ASP A 330 9.88 4.92 -16.60
C ASP A 330 9.44 3.61 -17.29
N ARG A 331 8.81 2.71 -16.54
CA ARG A 331 8.48 1.35 -16.96
C ARG A 331 7.06 0.95 -16.57
N PHE A 332 6.46 0.12 -17.40
CA PHE A 332 5.13 -0.43 -17.18
C PHE A 332 4.99 -1.81 -17.83
N THR A 333 3.91 -2.50 -17.46
CA THR A 333 3.53 -3.79 -18.02
C THR A 333 2.50 -3.60 -19.13
N LEU A 334 2.70 -4.29 -20.24
CA LEU A 334 1.70 -4.51 -21.30
C LEU A 334 1.35 -6.00 -21.32
N LYS A 335 0.05 -6.33 -21.31
CA LYS A 335 -0.43 -7.69 -21.56
C LYS A 335 -0.92 -7.82 -22.99
N VAL A 336 -0.51 -8.89 -23.67
CA VAL A 336 -0.87 -9.16 -25.07
C VAL A 336 -1.41 -10.58 -25.20
N GLY A 337 -2.71 -10.71 -25.46
CA GLY A 337 -3.37 -12.00 -25.66
C GLY A 337 -2.97 -12.67 -26.98
N GLY A 338 -2.75 -14.00 -26.93
CA GLY A 338 -2.41 -14.81 -28.08
C GLY A 338 -2.25 -16.29 -27.75
N GLU A 339 -2.74 -17.16 -28.64
CA GLU A 339 -2.72 -18.63 -28.46
C GLU A 339 -1.32 -19.25 -28.55
N ARG A 340 -0.30 -18.47 -28.93
CA ARG A 340 1.06 -18.96 -29.15
C ARG A 340 2.09 -17.96 -28.67
N GLN A 341 3.27 -18.48 -28.39
CA GLN A 341 4.44 -17.67 -28.12
C GLN A 341 4.79 -16.83 -29.36
N ALA A 342 4.95 -15.52 -29.18
CA ALA A 342 5.36 -14.56 -30.19
C ALA A 342 6.62 -13.84 -29.73
N ARG A 343 7.35 -13.24 -30.67
CA ARG A 343 8.46 -12.34 -30.38
C ARG A 343 8.01 -10.89 -30.59
N PHE A 344 8.60 -10.00 -29.80
CA PHE A 344 8.25 -8.60 -29.80
C PHE A 344 9.49 -7.75 -30.00
N THR A 345 9.36 -6.70 -30.81
CA THR A 345 10.37 -5.65 -30.96
C THR A 345 9.72 -4.28 -30.87
N SER A 346 10.51 -3.26 -30.58
CA SER A 346 10.02 -1.88 -30.54
C SER A 346 11.15 -0.93 -30.96
N PRO A 347 10.88 0.01 -31.89
CA PRO A 347 11.85 1.06 -32.22
C PRO A 347 11.83 2.22 -31.20
N ASP A 348 10.76 2.34 -30.42
CA ASP A 348 10.48 3.51 -29.57
C ASP A 348 10.55 3.22 -28.06
N ALA A 349 10.53 1.95 -27.68
CA ALA A 349 10.55 1.49 -26.29
C ALA A 349 11.57 0.36 -26.12
N THR A 350 12.13 0.26 -24.92
CA THR A 350 12.98 -0.89 -24.57
C THR A 350 12.12 -1.99 -23.97
N ILE A 351 12.12 -3.18 -24.59
CA ILE A 351 11.48 -4.37 -24.02
C ILE A 351 12.46 -4.97 -23.01
N LEU A 352 12.19 -4.75 -21.72
CA LEU A 352 13.03 -5.25 -20.63
C LEU A 352 12.80 -6.75 -20.39
N SER A 353 11.57 -7.22 -20.57
CA SER A 353 11.21 -8.62 -20.45
C SER A 353 9.99 -8.94 -21.30
N ALA A 354 9.90 -10.20 -21.73
CA ALA A 354 8.76 -10.76 -22.44
C ALA A 354 8.58 -12.22 -21.99
N ALA A 355 7.50 -12.49 -21.26
CA ALA A 355 7.18 -13.83 -20.77
C ALA A 355 5.83 -14.27 -21.33
N TYR A 356 5.75 -15.51 -21.83
CA TYR A 356 4.50 -16.13 -22.25
C TYR A 356 3.96 -16.98 -21.11
N ASP A 357 2.68 -16.77 -20.76
CA ASP A 357 1.93 -17.63 -19.85
C ASP A 357 0.96 -18.49 -20.68
N PRO A 358 1.27 -19.79 -20.89
CA PRO A 358 0.39 -20.69 -21.63
C PRO A 358 -0.95 -20.92 -20.95
N ALA A 359 -1.02 -20.84 -19.62
CA ALA A 359 -2.26 -21.06 -18.88
C ALA A 359 -3.24 -19.90 -19.06
N ALA A 360 -2.72 -18.68 -19.17
CA ALA A 360 -3.51 -17.48 -19.45
C ALA A 360 -3.62 -17.14 -20.95
N GLY A 361 -2.85 -17.80 -21.82
CA GLY A 361 -2.84 -17.52 -23.26
C GLY A 361 -2.40 -16.08 -23.58
N GLN A 362 -1.41 -15.56 -22.84
CA GLN A 362 -0.99 -14.16 -22.97
C GLN A 362 0.50 -13.96 -22.74
N HIS A 363 1.02 -12.89 -23.31
CA HIS A 363 2.35 -12.36 -23.04
C HIS A 363 2.28 -11.25 -22.02
N ARG A 364 3.24 -11.24 -21.10
CA ARG A 364 3.51 -10.13 -20.19
C ARG A 364 4.82 -9.48 -20.63
N LEU A 365 4.74 -8.24 -21.12
CA LEU A 365 5.89 -7.45 -21.52
C LEU A 365 6.15 -6.38 -20.47
N THR A 366 7.39 -6.23 -20.00
CA THR A 366 7.81 -5.03 -19.28
C THR A 366 8.51 -4.11 -20.25
N LEU A 367 7.94 -2.91 -20.44
CA LEU A 367 8.43 -1.90 -21.36
C LEU A 367 9.02 -0.74 -20.56
N ALA A 368 10.11 -0.15 -21.05
CA ALA A 368 10.62 1.14 -20.59
C ALA A 368 10.53 2.16 -21.72
N VAL A 369 10.07 3.38 -21.40
CA VAL A 369 9.90 4.48 -22.35
C VAL A 369 10.62 5.72 -21.84
N GLY A 370 11.25 6.47 -22.75
CA GLY A 370 11.92 7.71 -22.39
C GLY A 370 10.93 8.76 -21.88
N PRO A 371 11.34 9.68 -20.98
CA PRO A 371 10.47 10.73 -20.45
C PRO A 371 9.90 11.64 -21.55
N GLU A 372 10.67 11.80 -22.64
CA GLU A 372 10.31 12.58 -23.82
C GLU A 372 9.64 11.75 -24.94
N GLN A 373 9.31 10.47 -24.72
CA GLN A 373 8.57 9.65 -25.68
C GLN A 373 7.03 9.82 -25.55
N ALA A 374 6.35 10.36 -26.57
CA ALA A 374 4.91 10.60 -26.52
C ALA A 374 4.10 9.41 -27.07
N ARG A 375 4.74 8.61 -27.91
CA ARG A 375 4.16 7.44 -28.58
C ARG A 375 5.20 6.35 -28.69
N ALA A 376 4.77 5.10 -28.60
CA ALA A 376 5.64 3.97 -28.89
C ALA A 376 4.92 2.90 -29.71
N GLN A 377 5.69 2.13 -30.48
CA GLN A 377 5.18 1.00 -31.24
C GLN A 377 5.78 -0.31 -30.73
N VAL A 378 4.96 -1.33 -30.53
CA VAL A 378 5.41 -2.70 -30.29
C VAL A 378 4.99 -3.57 -31.47
N LEU A 379 5.96 -4.21 -32.11
CA LEU A 379 5.78 -5.05 -33.30
C LEU A 379 5.76 -6.52 -32.90
N LEU A 380 4.81 -7.28 -33.44
CA LEU A 380 4.70 -8.73 -33.27
C LEU A 380 5.38 -9.42 -34.45
N GLU A 381 6.50 -10.08 -34.20
CA GLU A 381 7.21 -10.85 -35.20
C GLU A 381 6.49 -12.18 -35.51
N ALA A 382 6.79 -12.75 -36.68
CA ALA A 382 6.20 -13.98 -37.19
C ALA A 382 6.70 -15.23 -36.47
#